data_AF-A0A5P8YXZ4-F1
#
_entry.id   AF-A0A5P8YXZ4-F1
#
_cell.length_a   1.000
_cell.length_b   1.000
_cell.length_c   1.000
_cell.angle_alpha   90.00
_cell.angle_beta   90.00
_cell.angle_gamma   90.00
#
_symmetry.space_group_name_H-M   'P 1'
#
loop_
_entity.id
_entity.type
_entity.pdbx_description
1 polymer ?
#
loop_
_entity_poly.entity_id
_entity_poly.type
_entity_poly.pdbx_seq_one_letter_code
_entity_poly.pdbx_strand_id
1 'polypeptide(L)'
;MTRSFSDWLTATKAADFDELRTHVSAEPDLWAGISTLPQAQARIEALPGLTEQARRARQMDLARAFLAFEQAAPRRRSAGLLSFGLSVFALMVIVLGVIAFGIFSKSEPTLLDQLSDTETARGLITFIFALGVMSLALIIVSASFISDSSRSHSFDRAKEVFTSLVAILGTILGFYFGVGEAERIVEDAQAALGTPGTSEPENAPPIDQE
;
A
#
# COMPACT_ATOMS: atom_id res chain seq x y z
N MET A 1 -4.81 -9.74 -27.42
CA MET A 1 -5.81 -9.43 -28.47
C MET A 1 -6.81 -8.46 -27.88
N THR A 2 -6.77 -7.21 -28.30
CA THR A 2 -7.80 -6.21 -28.01
C THR A 2 -9.04 -6.59 -28.81
N ARG A 3 -10.17 -6.87 -28.14
CA ARG A 3 -11.45 -7.03 -28.87
C ARG A 3 -11.82 -5.68 -29.46
N SER A 4 -12.10 -5.64 -30.75
CA SER A 4 -12.57 -4.40 -31.40
C SER A 4 -14.01 -4.09 -30.95
N PHE A 5 -14.42 -2.83 -31.07
CA PHE A 5 -15.79 -2.41 -30.75
C PHE A 5 -16.83 -3.14 -31.62
N SER A 6 -16.54 -3.35 -32.90
CA SER A 6 -17.41 -4.09 -33.82
C SER A 6 -17.56 -5.56 -33.42
N ASP A 7 -16.47 -6.22 -33.02
CA ASP A 7 -16.53 -7.62 -32.53
C ASP A 7 -17.38 -7.72 -31.26
N TRP A 8 -17.29 -6.74 -30.38
CA TRP A 8 -18.13 -6.71 -29.17
C TRP A 8 -19.60 -6.44 -29.50
N LEU A 9 -19.87 -5.48 -30.39
CA LEU A 9 -21.23 -5.06 -30.74
C LEU A 9 -21.99 -6.17 -31.49
N THR A 10 -21.28 -6.94 -32.30
CA THR A 10 -21.84 -8.12 -32.98
C THR A 10 -22.05 -9.28 -32.03
N ALA A 11 -21.19 -9.45 -31.02
CA ALA A 11 -21.33 -10.50 -30.01
C ALA A 11 -22.40 -10.18 -28.95
N THR A 12 -22.70 -8.91 -28.67
CA THR A 12 -23.71 -8.52 -27.68
C THR A 12 -25.13 -8.70 -28.23
N LYS A 13 -26.00 -9.37 -27.47
CA LYS A 13 -27.41 -9.64 -27.81
C LYS A 13 -28.40 -8.65 -27.19
N ALA A 14 -27.91 -7.49 -26.73
CA ALA A 14 -28.81 -6.48 -26.16
C ALA A 14 -29.72 -5.91 -27.27
N ALA A 15 -31.04 -5.97 -27.03
CA ALA A 15 -32.06 -5.52 -27.98
C ALA A 15 -31.94 -4.03 -28.31
N ASP A 16 -31.45 -3.23 -27.35
CA ASP A 16 -31.27 -1.78 -27.47
C ASP A 16 -30.26 -1.36 -28.56
N PHE A 17 -29.49 -2.30 -29.11
CA PHE A 17 -28.47 -2.02 -30.13
C PHE A 17 -28.73 -2.69 -31.48
N ASP A 18 -29.93 -3.23 -31.73
CA ASP A 18 -30.21 -3.99 -32.97
C ASP A 18 -30.09 -3.13 -34.24
N GLU A 19 -30.56 -1.87 -34.21
CA GLU A 19 -30.42 -0.95 -35.34
C GLU A 19 -28.94 -0.60 -35.59
N LEU A 20 -28.19 -0.31 -34.52
CA LEU A 20 -26.77 -0.01 -34.60
C LEU A 20 -25.98 -1.22 -35.12
N ARG A 21 -26.30 -2.43 -34.65
CA ARG A 21 -25.69 -3.68 -35.08
C ARG A 21 -25.93 -3.92 -36.56
N THR A 22 -27.14 -3.67 -37.05
CA THR A 22 -27.48 -3.85 -38.47
C THR A 22 -26.61 -2.94 -39.36
N HIS A 23 -26.45 -1.67 -38.99
CA HIS A 23 -25.60 -0.74 -39.75
C HIS A 23 -24.12 -1.06 -39.65
N VAL A 24 -23.62 -1.39 -38.47
CA VAL A 24 -22.20 -1.74 -38.27
C VAL A 24 -21.86 -3.04 -39.01
N SER A 25 -22.81 -3.99 -39.08
CA SER A 25 -22.61 -5.27 -39.80
C SER A 25 -22.69 -5.13 -41.32
N ALA A 26 -23.34 -4.09 -41.84
CA ALA A 26 -23.42 -3.84 -43.27
C ALA A 26 -22.07 -3.36 -43.85
N GLU A 27 -21.26 -2.65 -43.05
CA GLU A 27 -20.02 -2.00 -43.50
C GLU A 27 -18.85 -2.24 -42.51
N PRO A 28 -18.45 -3.49 -42.25
CA PRO A 28 -17.52 -3.84 -41.17
C PRO A 28 -16.15 -3.15 -41.30
N ASP A 29 -15.68 -2.94 -42.54
CA ASP A 29 -14.39 -2.30 -42.83
C ASP A 29 -14.35 -0.83 -42.40
N LEU A 30 -15.50 -0.14 -42.38
CA LEU A 30 -15.54 1.27 -41.94
C LEU A 30 -15.45 1.43 -40.42
N TRP A 31 -15.79 0.37 -39.69
CA TRP A 31 -15.76 0.32 -38.22
C TRP A 31 -14.49 -0.37 -37.70
N ALA A 32 -13.72 -1.01 -38.57
CA ALA A 32 -12.42 -1.57 -38.25
C ALA A 32 -11.46 -0.46 -37.77
N GLY A 33 -10.82 -0.68 -36.62
CA GLY A 33 -9.85 0.26 -36.05
C GLY A 33 -10.43 1.41 -35.23
N ILE A 34 -11.75 1.51 -35.08
CA ILE A 34 -12.36 2.47 -34.17
C ILE A 34 -12.15 2.01 -32.73
N SER A 35 -11.36 2.78 -31.98
CA SER A 35 -11.03 2.48 -30.58
C SER A 35 -11.50 3.55 -29.61
N THR A 36 -12.00 4.69 -30.10
CA THR A 36 -12.42 5.82 -29.26
C THR A 36 -13.77 6.38 -29.69
N LEU A 37 -14.52 6.91 -28.72
CA LEU A 37 -15.83 7.54 -28.95
C LEU A 37 -15.78 8.68 -30.01
N PRO A 38 -14.78 9.59 -30.01
CA PRO A 38 -14.73 10.66 -31.01
C PRO A 38 -14.56 10.15 -32.45
N GLN A 39 -13.80 9.06 -32.65
CA GLN A 39 -13.64 8.46 -33.99
C GLN A 39 -14.96 7.91 -34.51
N ALA A 40 -15.73 7.26 -33.64
CA ALA A 40 -17.05 6.73 -33.97
C ALA A 40 -18.05 7.85 -34.29
N GLN A 41 -18.03 8.94 -33.53
CA GLN A 41 -18.85 10.13 -33.78
C GLN A 41 -18.52 10.79 -35.13
N ALA A 42 -17.25 11.00 -35.43
CA ALA A 42 -16.81 11.56 -36.71
C ALA A 42 -17.26 10.70 -37.90
N ARG A 43 -17.33 9.38 -37.72
CA ARG A 43 -17.80 8.46 -38.76
C ARG A 43 -19.30 8.60 -39.02
N ILE A 44 -20.12 8.74 -37.97
CA ILE A 44 -21.56 9.01 -38.10
C ILE A 44 -21.80 10.35 -38.80
N GLU A 45 -20.99 11.37 -38.49
CA GLU A 45 -21.14 12.71 -39.08
C GLU A 45 -20.82 12.74 -40.58
N ALA A 46 -19.91 11.86 -41.02
CA ALA A 46 -19.52 11.73 -42.42
C ALA A 46 -20.54 10.95 -43.28
N LEU A 47 -21.57 10.33 -42.69
CA LEU A 47 -22.58 9.59 -43.44
C LEU A 47 -23.51 10.53 -44.21
N PRO A 48 -23.59 10.39 -45.55
CA PRO A 48 -24.47 11.21 -46.37
C PRO A 48 -25.95 10.81 -46.16
N GLY A 49 -26.86 11.79 -46.28
CA GLY A 49 -28.31 11.53 -46.34
C GLY A 49 -29.04 11.41 -44.99
N LEU A 50 -28.36 11.64 -43.86
CA LEU A 50 -28.99 11.66 -42.54
C LEU A 50 -29.56 13.03 -42.20
N THR A 51 -30.81 13.06 -41.73
CA THR A 51 -31.39 14.26 -41.11
C THR A 51 -30.67 14.57 -39.80
N GLU A 52 -30.65 15.84 -39.39
CA GLU A 52 -30.02 16.29 -38.16
C GLU A 52 -30.60 15.58 -36.91
N GLN A 53 -31.91 15.30 -36.93
CA GLN A 53 -32.58 14.57 -35.86
C GLN A 53 -32.14 13.10 -35.79
N ALA A 54 -32.06 12.41 -36.92
CA ALA A 54 -31.58 11.03 -36.98
C ALA A 54 -30.09 10.93 -36.58
N ARG A 55 -29.29 11.95 -36.92
CA ARG A 55 -27.89 12.05 -36.50
C ARG A 55 -27.74 12.11 -34.98
N ARG A 56 -28.52 12.97 -34.31
CA ARG A 56 -28.48 13.10 -32.83
C ARG A 56 -28.93 11.83 -32.11
N ALA A 57 -30.01 11.19 -32.59
CA ALA A 57 -30.48 9.93 -32.04
C ALA A 57 -29.37 8.86 -32.08
N ARG A 58 -28.73 8.70 -33.25
CA ARG A 58 -27.63 7.74 -33.43
C ARG A 58 -26.39 8.07 -32.59
N GLN A 59 -26.07 9.35 -32.39
CA GLN A 59 -24.97 9.75 -31.51
C GLN A 59 -25.23 9.33 -30.06
N MET A 60 -26.46 9.45 -29.56
CA MET A 60 -26.82 9.01 -28.21
C MET A 60 -26.73 7.49 -28.04
N ASP A 61 -27.24 6.74 -29.02
CA ASP A 61 -27.20 5.27 -28.97
C ASP A 61 -25.76 4.75 -29.07
N LEU A 62 -24.94 5.38 -29.92
CA LEU A 62 -23.53 5.05 -30.03
C LEU A 62 -22.78 5.38 -28.73
N ALA A 63 -23.06 6.52 -28.09
CA ALA A 63 -22.47 6.86 -26.79
C ALA A 63 -22.83 5.83 -25.71
N ARG A 64 -24.09 5.38 -25.65
CA ARG A 64 -24.53 4.32 -24.73
C ARG A 64 -23.84 2.99 -25.03
N ALA A 65 -23.78 2.60 -26.29
CA ALA A 65 -23.10 1.37 -26.71
C ALA A 65 -21.61 1.41 -26.37
N PHE A 66 -20.95 2.55 -26.54
CA PHE A 66 -19.53 2.72 -26.21
C PHE A 66 -19.29 2.69 -24.70
N LEU A 67 -20.15 3.32 -23.90
CA LEU A 67 -20.10 3.21 -22.44
C LEU A 67 -20.30 1.76 -21.97
N ALA A 68 -21.26 1.04 -22.59
CA ALA A 68 -21.47 -0.38 -22.32
C ALA A 68 -20.27 -1.23 -22.76
N PHE A 69 -19.62 -0.88 -23.87
CA PHE A 69 -18.39 -1.52 -24.33
C PHE A 69 -17.23 -1.30 -23.37
N GLU A 70 -16.99 -0.08 -22.89
CA GLU A 70 -15.93 0.21 -21.91
C GLU A 70 -16.18 -0.52 -20.59
N GLN A 71 -17.44 -0.64 -20.17
CA GLN A 71 -17.80 -1.40 -18.97
C GLN A 71 -17.66 -2.91 -19.15
N ALA A 72 -17.96 -3.41 -20.36
CA ALA A 72 -17.90 -4.83 -20.71
C ALA A 72 -16.51 -5.28 -21.18
N ALA A 73 -15.63 -4.34 -21.56
CA ALA A 73 -14.23 -4.62 -21.77
C ALA A 73 -13.72 -5.28 -20.49
N PRO A 74 -13.18 -6.51 -20.58
CA PRO A 74 -12.74 -7.21 -19.39
C PRO A 74 -11.75 -6.29 -18.71
N ARG A 75 -12.15 -5.71 -17.56
CA ARG A 75 -11.24 -5.08 -16.61
C ARG A 75 -10.12 -6.07 -16.54
N ARG A 76 -8.98 -5.75 -17.14
CA ARG A 76 -7.81 -6.61 -17.18
C ARG A 76 -7.47 -6.71 -15.70
N ARG A 77 -8.03 -7.72 -15.02
CA ARG A 77 -7.73 -8.06 -13.64
C ARG A 77 -6.24 -8.29 -13.72
N SER A 78 -5.52 -7.25 -13.38
CA SER A 78 -4.11 -7.16 -13.69
C SER A 78 -3.50 -8.35 -12.99
N ALA A 79 -2.83 -9.20 -13.75
CA ALA A 79 -2.04 -10.29 -13.21
C ALA A 79 -1.04 -9.79 -12.13
N GLY A 80 -0.82 -8.47 -12.07
CA GLY A 80 -0.16 -7.76 -10.98
C GLY A 80 -0.73 -8.04 -9.58
N LEU A 81 -2.03 -8.27 -9.37
CA LEU A 81 -2.56 -8.53 -8.02
C LEU A 81 -2.11 -9.89 -7.45
N LEU A 82 -2.03 -10.91 -8.31
CA LEU A 82 -1.47 -12.21 -7.95
C LEU A 82 0.06 -12.16 -7.81
N SER A 83 0.75 -11.46 -8.72
CA SER A 83 2.20 -11.27 -8.63
C SER A 83 2.62 -10.48 -7.39
N PHE A 84 1.80 -9.51 -6.98
CA PHE A 84 2.04 -8.67 -5.82
C PHE A 84 1.78 -9.44 -4.51
N GLY A 85 0.70 -10.22 -4.45
CA GLY A 85 0.46 -11.12 -3.31
C GLY A 85 1.60 -12.12 -3.13
N LEU A 86 2.14 -12.66 -4.24
CA LEU A 86 3.25 -13.61 -4.21
C LEU A 86 4.56 -12.97 -3.73
N SER A 87 4.86 -11.72 -4.13
CA SER A 87 6.10 -11.05 -3.69
C SER A 87 6.07 -10.69 -2.21
N VAL A 88 4.92 -10.21 -1.71
CA VAL A 88 4.72 -9.92 -0.28
C VAL A 88 4.81 -11.21 0.54
N PHE A 89 4.20 -12.29 0.07
CA PHE A 89 4.31 -13.60 0.71
C PHE A 89 5.76 -14.10 0.75
N ALA A 90 6.51 -13.98 -0.36
CA ALA A 90 7.92 -14.35 -0.41
C ALA A 90 8.76 -13.52 0.58
N LEU A 91 8.53 -12.20 0.67
CA LEU A 91 9.20 -11.34 1.65
C LEU A 91 8.91 -11.79 3.09
N MET A 92 7.63 -12.07 3.41
CA MET A 92 7.24 -12.54 4.73
C MET A 92 7.93 -13.87 5.09
N VAL A 93 8.00 -14.81 4.14
CA VAL A 93 8.69 -16.10 4.32
C VAL A 93 10.18 -15.89 4.55
N ILE A 94 10.83 -14.96 3.85
CA ILE A 94 12.25 -14.61 4.06
C ILE A 94 12.44 -14.06 5.47
N VAL A 95 11.62 -13.10 5.90
CA VAL A 95 11.71 -12.51 7.24
C VAL A 95 11.52 -13.57 8.32
N LEU A 96 10.48 -14.41 8.21
CA LEU A 96 10.29 -15.54 9.13
C LEU A 96 11.47 -16.50 9.11
N GLY A 97 12.01 -16.79 7.93
CA GLY A 97 13.16 -17.66 7.76
C GLY A 97 14.41 -17.11 8.45
N VAL A 98 14.67 -15.80 8.34
CA VAL A 98 15.78 -15.14 9.04
C VAL A 98 15.59 -15.20 10.56
N ILE A 99 14.38 -14.94 11.05
CA ILE A 99 14.07 -15.01 12.50
C ILE A 99 14.23 -16.44 13.00
N ALA A 100 13.63 -17.42 12.31
CA ALA A 100 13.74 -18.83 12.66
C ALA A 100 15.20 -19.29 12.62
N PHE A 101 15.95 -18.91 11.59
CA PHE A 101 17.38 -19.21 11.50
C PHE A 101 18.14 -18.61 12.69
N GLY A 102 17.88 -17.36 13.07
CA GLY A 102 18.48 -16.73 14.24
C GLY A 102 18.16 -17.44 15.56
N ILE A 103 16.95 -17.99 15.71
CA ILE A 103 16.53 -18.76 16.90
C ILE A 103 17.19 -20.15 16.93
N PHE A 104 17.27 -20.83 15.78
CA PHE A 104 17.76 -22.21 15.70
C PHE A 104 19.27 -22.32 15.44
N SER A 105 19.96 -21.23 15.14
CA SER A 105 21.41 -21.24 14.94
C SER A 105 22.10 -21.48 16.28
N LYS A 106 22.91 -22.54 16.37
CA LYS A 106 23.66 -22.95 17.57
C LYS A 106 24.85 -22.03 17.91
N SER A 107 24.78 -20.77 17.52
CA SER A 107 25.81 -19.78 17.80
C SER A 107 25.60 -19.27 19.23
N GLU A 108 26.55 -19.51 20.13
CA GLU A 108 26.57 -18.76 21.39
C GLU A 108 27.15 -17.36 21.16
N PRO A 109 26.54 -16.30 21.70
CA PRO A 109 25.28 -16.28 22.45
C PRO A 109 24.04 -16.36 21.54
N THR A 110 23.10 -17.24 21.88
CA THR A 110 21.81 -17.37 21.17
C THR A 110 21.00 -16.09 21.29
N LEU A 111 20.24 -15.72 20.26
CA LEU A 111 19.37 -14.54 20.30
C LEU A 111 18.41 -14.55 21.50
N LEU A 112 17.99 -15.73 21.96
CA LEU A 112 17.17 -15.91 23.16
C LEU A 112 17.83 -15.38 24.45
N ASP A 113 19.16 -15.48 24.52
CA ASP A 113 19.94 -15.04 25.68
C ASP A 113 20.07 -13.51 25.70
N GLN A 114 20.20 -12.89 24.52
CA GLN A 114 20.12 -11.43 24.38
C GLN A 114 18.69 -10.89 24.58
N LEU A 115 17.68 -11.69 24.25
CA LEU A 115 16.26 -11.38 24.49
C LEU A 115 15.84 -11.52 25.97
N SER A 116 16.68 -12.17 26.81
CA SER A 116 16.47 -12.18 28.26
C SER A 116 16.62 -10.80 28.87
N ASP A 117 17.39 -9.91 28.23
CA ASP A 117 17.49 -8.52 28.64
C ASP A 117 16.22 -7.78 28.21
N THR A 118 15.54 -7.21 29.19
CA THR A 118 14.27 -6.52 29.00
C THR A 118 14.43 -5.32 28.08
N GLU A 119 15.59 -4.64 28.13
CA GLU A 119 15.88 -3.50 27.28
C GLU A 119 16.04 -3.92 25.81
N THR A 120 16.83 -4.96 25.56
CA THR A 120 17.04 -5.53 24.23
C THR A 120 15.74 -6.10 23.62
N ALA A 121 14.93 -6.81 24.41
CA ALA A 121 13.65 -7.36 23.97
C ALA A 121 12.65 -6.28 23.55
N ARG A 122 12.56 -5.20 24.33
CA ARG A 122 11.70 -4.04 24.03
C ARG A 122 12.11 -3.40 22.70
N GLY A 123 13.41 -3.33 22.42
CA GLY A 123 13.96 -2.75 21.19
C GLY A 123 13.62 -3.58 19.97
N LEU A 124 13.73 -4.90 20.10
CA LEU A 124 13.41 -5.83 19.03
C LEU A 124 11.92 -5.80 18.66
N ILE A 125 11.02 -5.79 19.64
CA ILE A 125 9.57 -5.74 19.39
C ILE A 125 9.22 -4.46 18.63
N THR A 126 9.77 -3.32 19.06
CA THR A 126 9.53 -2.03 18.43
C THR A 126 10.08 -1.99 17.00
N PHE A 127 11.26 -2.56 16.77
CA PHE A 127 11.84 -2.69 15.45
C PHE A 127 10.97 -3.53 14.50
N ILE A 128 10.51 -4.71 14.95
CA ILE A 128 9.63 -5.59 14.14
C ILE A 128 8.31 -4.89 13.85
N PHE A 129 7.72 -4.21 14.84
CA PHE A 129 6.47 -3.47 14.66
C PHE A 129 6.63 -2.31 13.66
N ALA A 130 7.69 -1.51 13.79
CA ALA A 130 8.02 -0.44 12.86
C ALA A 130 8.20 -0.94 11.43
N LEU A 131 8.94 -2.04 11.27
CA LEU A 131 9.20 -2.66 9.97
C LEU A 131 7.91 -3.23 9.36
N GLY A 132 7.02 -3.80 10.17
CA GLY A 132 5.70 -4.26 9.75
C GLY A 132 4.80 -3.12 9.26
N VAL A 133 4.72 -2.03 10.03
CA VAL A 133 3.95 -0.82 9.66
C VAL A 133 4.49 -0.22 8.36
N MET A 134 5.82 -0.11 8.22
CA MET A 134 6.46 0.43 7.02
C MET A 134 6.22 -0.46 5.80
N SER A 135 6.26 -1.78 5.96
CA SER A 135 5.95 -2.75 4.90
C SER A 135 4.49 -2.62 4.44
N LEU A 136 3.55 -2.54 5.39
CA LEU A 136 2.13 -2.37 5.10
C LEU A 136 1.85 -1.04 4.37
N ALA A 137 2.51 0.02 4.82
CA ALA A 137 2.50 1.32 4.17
C ALA A 137 2.95 1.25 2.70
N LEU A 138 4.11 0.64 2.44
CA LEU A 138 4.62 0.45 1.07
C LEU A 138 3.66 -0.39 0.22
N ILE A 139 2.99 -1.37 0.83
CA ILE A 139 1.99 -2.18 0.15
C ILE A 139 0.79 -1.34 -0.30
N ILE A 140 0.24 -0.51 0.58
CA ILE A 140 -0.91 0.35 0.29
C ILE A 140 -0.57 1.35 -0.81
N VAL A 141 0.62 1.96 -0.73
CA VAL A 141 1.13 2.89 -1.74
C VAL A 141 1.28 2.18 -3.09
N SER A 142 1.93 1.01 -3.12
CA SER A 142 2.12 0.23 -4.35
C SER A 142 0.79 -0.21 -4.97
N ALA A 143 -0.18 -0.63 -4.15
CA ALA A 143 -1.52 -0.99 -4.59
C ALA A 143 -2.25 0.20 -5.21
N SER A 144 -2.04 1.42 -4.69
CA SER A 144 -2.60 2.64 -5.27
C SER A 144 -2.04 2.95 -6.67
N PHE A 145 -0.78 2.61 -6.95
CA PHE A 145 -0.20 2.78 -8.29
C PHE A 145 -0.71 1.75 -9.30
N ILE A 146 -1.12 0.56 -8.85
CA ILE A 146 -1.67 -0.50 -9.70
C ILE A 146 -3.16 -0.29 -9.98
N SER A 147 -3.87 0.39 -9.08
CA SER A 147 -5.27 0.80 -9.26
C SER A 147 -5.37 1.89 -10.34
N ASP A 148 -5.76 1.47 -11.54
CA ASP A 148 -6.11 2.22 -12.76
C ASP A 148 -6.10 3.77 -12.64
N SER A 149 -5.36 4.41 -13.53
CA SER A 149 -5.01 5.84 -13.56
C SER A 149 -6.19 6.82 -13.63
N SER A 150 -7.43 6.33 -13.67
CA SER A 150 -8.64 7.15 -13.71
C SER A 150 -9.10 7.63 -12.32
N ARG A 151 -8.46 7.21 -11.22
CA ARG A 151 -8.85 7.61 -9.85
C ARG A 151 -7.67 8.24 -9.08
N SER A 152 -7.41 9.51 -9.35
CA SER A 152 -6.51 10.37 -8.55
C SER A 152 -6.78 10.27 -7.04
N HIS A 153 -8.05 10.12 -6.64
CA HIS A 153 -8.47 10.00 -5.24
C HIS A 153 -7.95 8.76 -4.49
N SER A 154 -7.38 7.77 -5.16
CA SER A 154 -6.85 6.56 -4.52
C SER A 154 -5.47 6.83 -3.91
N PHE A 155 -4.66 7.62 -4.62
CA PHE A 155 -3.30 7.99 -4.22
C PHE A 155 -3.32 8.98 -3.06
N ASP A 156 -4.21 9.98 -3.11
CA ASP A 156 -4.35 10.97 -2.03
C ASP A 156 -4.76 10.29 -0.72
N ARG A 157 -5.71 9.35 -0.77
CA ARG A 157 -6.11 8.56 0.40
C ARG A 157 -5.01 7.65 0.91
N ALA A 158 -4.24 7.00 0.02
CA ALA A 158 -3.09 6.21 0.42
C ALA A 158 -2.04 7.06 1.16
N LYS A 159 -1.81 8.29 0.68
CA LYS A 159 -0.89 9.25 1.30
C LYS A 159 -1.38 9.72 2.68
N GLU A 160 -2.67 10.02 2.82
CA GLU A 160 -3.26 10.39 4.12
C GLU A 160 -3.07 9.27 5.15
N VAL A 161 -3.41 8.03 4.78
CA VAL A 161 -3.25 6.86 5.65
C VAL A 161 -1.77 6.63 6.00
N PHE A 162 -0.88 6.68 5.01
CA PHE A 162 0.56 6.57 5.22
C PHE A 162 1.10 7.61 6.20
N THR A 163 0.71 8.87 6.02
CA THR A 163 1.17 9.97 6.88
C THR A 163 0.68 9.78 8.32
N SER A 164 -0.55 9.31 8.50
CA SER A 164 -1.08 8.99 9.83
C SER A 164 -0.33 7.84 10.51
N LEU A 165 0.02 6.79 9.76
CA LEU A 165 0.81 5.64 10.26
C LEU A 165 2.21 6.07 10.68
N VAL A 166 2.87 6.93 9.89
CA VAL A 166 4.19 7.47 10.23
C VAL A 166 4.11 8.34 11.49
N ALA A 167 3.06 9.14 11.66
CA ALA A 167 2.86 9.95 12.86
C ALA A 167 2.70 9.08 14.12
N ILE A 168 1.84 8.06 14.08
CA ILE A 168 1.63 7.11 15.18
C ILE A 168 2.94 6.37 15.50
N LEU A 169 3.67 5.93 14.48
CA LEU A 169 4.96 5.28 14.65
C LEU A 169 5.97 6.21 15.34
N GLY A 170 6.04 7.48 14.92
CA GLY A 170 6.88 8.48 15.55
C GLY A 170 6.53 8.71 17.02
N THR A 171 5.25 8.70 17.38
CA THR A 171 4.82 8.80 18.78
C THR A 171 5.22 7.58 19.60
N ILE A 172 5.04 6.37 19.06
CA ILE A 172 5.44 5.13 19.76
C ILE A 172 6.96 5.10 19.97
N LEU A 173 7.75 5.43 18.93
CA LEU A 173 9.21 5.52 19.03
C LEU A 173 9.65 6.61 20.03
N GLY A 174 8.98 7.76 20.02
CA GLY A 174 9.26 8.86 20.95
C GLY A 174 9.03 8.47 22.40
N PHE A 175 7.94 7.78 22.71
CA PHE A 175 7.70 7.21 24.04
C PHE A 175 8.73 6.12 24.38
N TYR A 176 9.03 5.25 23.44
CA TYR A 176 9.94 4.13 23.63
C TYR A 176 11.36 4.56 24.03
N PHE A 177 11.92 5.56 23.33
CA PHE A 177 13.25 6.09 23.64
C PHE A 177 13.22 7.16 24.73
N GLY A 178 12.11 7.89 24.90
CA GLY A 178 12.00 8.95 25.90
C GLY A 178 11.94 8.45 27.35
N VAL A 179 11.37 7.26 27.61
CA VAL A 179 11.22 6.75 28.97
C VAL A 179 12.53 6.20 29.55
N GLY A 180 13.33 5.49 28.75
CA GLY A 180 14.62 4.95 29.23
C GLY A 180 15.66 6.03 29.54
N GLU A 181 15.69 7.11 28.75
CA GLU A 181 16.54 8.26 29.01
C GLU A 181 16.15 8.98 30.31
N ALA A 182 14.85 9.14 30.56
CA ALA A 182 14.34 9.80 31.76
C ALA A 182 14.68 9.03 33.04
N GLU A 183 14.61 7.69 33.00
CA GLU A 183 14.93 6.83 34.13
C GLU A 183 16.44 6.90 34.48
N ARG A 184 17.32 6.88 33.46
CA ARG A 184 18.77 7.07 33.65
C ARG A 184 19.12 8.45 34.22
N ILE A 185 18.48 9.51 33.72
CA ILE A 185 18.71 10.88 34.23
C ILE A 185 18.33 10.98 35.71
N VAL A 186 17.24 10.33 36.13
CA VAL A 186 16.80 10.32 37.53
C VAL A 186 17.77 9.52 38.40
N GLU A 187 18.25 8.38 37.92
CA GLU A 187 19.23 7.55 38.63
C GLU A 187 20.58 8.27 38.82
N ASP A 188 21.10 8.91 37.77
CA ASP A 188 22.33 9.72 37.83
C ASP A 188 22.17 10.91 38.80
N ALA A 189 21.00 11.56 38.79
CA ALA A 189 20.69 12.65 39.71
C ALA A 189 20.57 12.17 41.17
N GLN A 190 20.00 10.99 41.40
CA GLN A 190 19.91 10.38 42.73
C GLN A 190 21.28 9.90 43.23
N ALA A 191 22.13 9.35 42.35
CA ALA A 191 23.50 8.98 42.67
C ALA A 191 24.34 10.22 43.03
N ALA A 192 24.16 11.34 42.33
CA ALA A 192 24.81 12.60 42.65
C ALA A 192 24.34 13.22 43.99
N LEU A 193 23.10 12.95 44.40
CA LEU A 193 22.53 13.42 45.68
C LEU A 193 22.77 12.43 46.85
N GLY A 194 23.17 11.20 46.55
CA GLY A 194 23.20 10.06 47.48
C GLY A 194 24.51 9.84 48.25
N THR A 195 25.59 10.57 47.98
CA THR A 195 26.82 10.49 48.79
C THR A 195 27.15 11.78 49.54
N PRO A 196 26.56 11.99 50.73
CA PRO A 196 27.29 12.49 51.86
C PRO A 196 27.96 11.29 52.56
N GLY A 197 29.09 10.80 52.04
CA GLY A 197 30.07 10.11 52.90
C GLY A 197 30.56 11.17 53.88
N THR A 198 30.03 11.23 55.10
CA THR A 198 30.43 10.37 56.22
C THR A 198 31.96 10.34 56.30
N SER A 199 32.54 11.49 56.65
CA SER A 199 33.86 11.56 57.27
C SER A 199 33.76 10.82 58.60
N GLU A 200 34.04 9.52 58.56
CA GLU A 200 34.26 8.69 59.75
C GLU A 200 35.44 9.31 60.53
N PRO A 201 35.28 9.67 61.82
CA PRO A 201 36.37 10.18 62.62
C PRO A 201 37.33 9.03 62.93
N GLU A 202 38.36 8.93 62.10
CA GLU A 202 39.51 8.07 62.29
C GLU A 202 40.25 8.47 63.58
N ASN A 203 40.15 7.58 64.58
CA ASN A 203 41.20 7.21 65.53
C ASN A 203 41.48 8.19 66.71
N ALA A 204 40.73 8.02 67.80
CA ALA A 204 41.18 8.42 69.14
C ALA A 204 41.80 7.19 69.85
N PRO A 205 43.08 7.21 70.24
CA PRO A 205 43.72 6.08 70.91
C PRO A 205 43.21 5.91 72.36
N PRO A 206 43.23 4.67 72.90
CA PRO A 206 42.74 4.39 74.24
C PRO A 206 43.68 4.97 75.29
N ILE A 207 43.10 5.69 76.26
CA ILE A 207 43.80 6.15 77.46
C ILE A 207 43.89 4.98 78.42
N ASP A 208 45.10 4.41 78.56
CA ASP A 208 45.41 3.49 79.64
C ASP A 208 45.39 4.25 80.97
N GLN A 209 44.50 3.84 81.88
CA GLN A 209 44.45 4.31 83.26
C GLN A 209 45.37 3.43 84.12
N GLU A 210 46.11 4.10 85.01
CA GLU A 210 47.13 3.58 85.94
C GLU A 210 46.65 2.47 86.89
#